data_AF-A0A949GG41-F1
#
_entry.id   AF-A0A949GG41-F1
#
_cell.length_a   1.000
_cell.length_b   1.000
_cell.length_c   1.000
_cell.angle_alpha   90.00
_cell.angle_beta   90.00
_cell.angle_gamma   90.00
#
_symmetry.space_group_name_H-M   'P 1'
#
loop_
_entity.id
_entity.type
_entity.pdbx_description
1 polymer ?
#
loop_
_entity_poly.entity_id
_entity_poly.type
_entity_poly.pdbx_seq_one_letter_code
_entity_poly.pdbx_strand_id
1 'polypeptide(L)'
;MIKWLRENLWRHIVGIAMILFALFPLYLVVISSINPSGSLQVTSFIPKEFSWKNYQMLFNDPTIPYLTWMKNSLIIASTAALLSVVISAASAFAFSRLKFKGKKSGIQLLLLIQMFPAILALSAVYVIMERVAVFAP
;
A
#
# COMPACT_ATOMS: atom_id res chain seq x y z
N MET A 1 -7.66 21.28 36.37
CA MET A 1 -8.42 20.46 35.40
C MET A 1 -8.98 21.28 34.24
N ILE A 2 -9.77 22.34 34.47
CA ILE A 2 -10.38 23.18 33.41
C ILE A 2 -9.36 23.94 32.52
N LYS A 3 -8.23 24.43 33.09
CA LYS A 3 -7.14 25.04 32.30
C LYS A 3 -6.49 24.06 31.31
N TRP A 4 -6.20 22.83 31.76
CA TRP A 4 -5.64 21.77 30.92
C TRP A 4 -6.57 21.37 29.78
N LEU A 5 -7.88 21.30 30.06
CA LEU A 5 -8.88 21.02 29.02
C LEU A 5 -8.85 22.11 27.96
N ARG A 6 -8.88 23.39 28.33
CA ARG A 6 -8.87 24.52 27.39
C ARG A 6 -7.60 24.61 26.56
N GLU A 7 -6.44 24.30 27.14
CA GLU A 7 -5.14 24.33 26.45
C GLU A 7 -4.94 23.17 25.48
N ASN A 8 -5.58 22.02 25.71
CA ASN A 8 -5.44 20.83 24.87
C ASN A 8 -6.67 20.54 23.98
N LEU A 9 -7.82 21.20 24.20
CA LEU A 9 -9.05 20.93 23.46
C LEU A 9 -8.87 21.15 21.96
N TRP A 10 -8.17 22.21 21.56
CA TRP A 10 -7.90 22.49 20.15
C TRP A 10 -7.09 21.37 19.48
N ARG A 11 -6.12 20.75 20.19
CA ARG A 11 -5.33 19.63 19.67
C ARG A 11 -6.22 18.41 19.40
N HIS A 12 -7.16 18.13 20.29
CA HIS A 12 -8.11 17.04 20.13
C HIS A 12 -9.09 17.31 18.98
N ILE A 13 -9.61 18.54 18.87
CA ILE A 13 -10.48 18.95 17.75
C ILE A 13 -9.75 18.78 16.41
N VAL A 14 -8.51 19.26 16.31
CA VAL A 14 -7.69 19.10 15.10
C VAL A 14 -7.43 17.62 14.81
N GLY A 15 -7.09 16.83 15.83
CA GLY A 15 -6.88 15.39 15.67
C GLY A 15 -8.12 14.67 15.17
N ILE A 16 -9.30 14.96 15.73
CA ILE A 16 -10.58 14.40 15.30
C ILE A 16 -10.90 14.82 13.87
N ALA A 17 -10.72 16.10 13.52
CA ALA A 17 -10.95 16.60 12.17
C ALA A 17 -10.06 15.89 11.13
N MET A 18 -8.77 15.68 11.44
CA MET A 18 -7.84 14.95 10.58
C MET A 18 -8.23 13.47 10.42
N ILE A 19 -8.69 12.82 11.50
CA ILE A 19 -9.20 11.45 11.45
C ILE A 19 -10.43 11.36 10.55
N LEU A 20 -11.40 12.27 10.72
CA LEU A 20 -12.60 12.30 9.88
C LEU A 20 -12.26 12.52 8.40
N PHE A 21 -11.34 13.44 8.12
CA PHE A 21 -10.85 13.68 6.76
C PHE A 21 -10.19 12.45 6.15
N ALA A 22 -9.32 11.75 6.91
CA ALA A 22 -8.64 10.55 6.45
C ALA A 22 -9.58 9.34 6.28
N LEU A 23 -10.61 9.21 7.12
CA LEU A 23 -11.58 8.11 7.05
C LEU A 23 -12.67 8.35 6.00
N PHE A 24 -12.91 9.60 5.58
CA PHE A 24 -13.93 9.93 4.59
C PHE A 24 -13.82 9.12 3.28
N PRO A 25 -12.66 9.02 2.60
CA PRO A 25 -12.55 8.17 1.41
C PRO A 25 -12.73 6.68 1.72
N LEU A 26 -12.30 6.21 2.89
CA LEU A 26 -12.49 4.82 3.30
C LEU A 26 -13.97 4.50 3.53
N TYR A 27 -14.72 5.45 4.10
CA TYR A 27 -16.17 5.37 4.22
C TYR A 27 -16.84 5.19 2.85
N LEU A 28 -16.42 5.96 1.84
CA LEU A 28 -16.94 5.83 0.48
C LEU A 28 -16.68 4.44 -0.13
N VAL A 29 -15.52 3.84 0.14
CA VAL A 29 -15.20 2.48 -0.29
C VAL A 29 -16.11 1.45 0.37
N VAL A 30 -16.37 1.59 1.67
CA VAL A 30 -17.22 0.66 2.44
C VAL A 30 -18.68 0.75 2.01
N ILE A 31 -19.24 1.94 1.80
CA ILE A 31 -20.63 2.06 1.34
C ILE A 31 -20.81 1.54 -0.09
N SER A 32 -19.80 1.70 -0.95
CA SER A 32 -19.82 1.15 -2.31
C SER A 32 -19.72 -0.38 -2.31
N SER A 33 -18.95 -0.98 -1.39
CA SER A 33 -18.82 -2.44 -1.32
C SER A 33 -20.11 -3.15 -0.90
N ILE A 34 -20.98 -2.49 -0.13
CA ILE A 34 -22.29 -3.00 0.31
C ILE A 34 -23.47 -2.53 -0.57
N ASN A 35 -23.20 -1.84 -1.68
CA ASN A 35 -24.22 -1.33 -2.58
C ASN A 35 -24.81 -2.47 -3.46
N PRO A 36 -26.14 -2.69 -3.46
CA PRO A 36 -26.78 -3.78 -4.22
C PRO A 36 -26.58 -3.70 -5.75
N SER A 37 -26.38 -2.48 -6.27
CA SER A 37 -26.24 -2.23 -7.71
C SER A 37 -24.88 -2.63 -8.29
N GLY A 38 -23.88 -2.92 -7.44
CA GLY A 38 -22.50 -3.13 -7.87
C GLY A 38 -21.84 -1.90 -8.50
N SER A 39 -22.51 -0.74 -8.47
CA SER A 39 -22.00 0.51 -9.04
C SER A 39 -20.99 1.16 -8.09
N LEU A 40 -19.88 1.62 -8.67
CA LEU A 40 -18.89 2.47 -7.99
C LEU A 40 -19.38 3.92 -7.83
N GLN A 41 -20.49 4.30 -8.47
CA GLN A 41 -21.07 5.62 -8.30
C GLN A 41 -21.83 5.67 -6.98
N VAL A 42 -21.31 6.47 -6.04
CA VAL A 42 -21.99 6.79 -4.79
C VAL A 42 -23.17 7.71 -5.12
N THR A 43 -24.37 7.15 -5.23
CA THR A 43 -25.61 7.89 -5.50
C THR A 43 -26.15 8.61 -4.26
N SER A 44 -25.67 8.23 -3.06
CA SER A 44 -26.01 8.86 -1.79
C SER A 44 -24.91 8.58 -0.77
N PHE A 45 -24.52 9.59 0.01
CA PHE A 45 -23.55 9.41 1.10
C PHE A 45 -24.10 8.50 2.19
N ILE A 46 -25.41 8.53 2.43
CA ILE A 46 -26.08 7.63 3.36
C ILE A 46 -26.65 6.45 2.54
N PRO A 47 -26.23 5.20 2.81
CA PRO A 47 -26.77 4.04 2.11
C PRO A 47 -28.27 3.93 2.35
N LYS A 48 -29.05 3.80 1.27
CA LYS A 48 -30.49 3.55 1.36
C LYS A 48 -30.80 2.06 1.52
N GLU A 49 -29.93 1.22 0.97
CA GLU A 49 -30.05 -0.23 0.98
C GLU A 49 -28.68 -0.84 1.25
N PHE A 50 -28.68 -1.94 1.99
CA PHE A 50 -27.48 -2.70 2.36
C PHE A 50 -27.58 -4.09 1.75
N SER A 51 -26.54 -4.54 1.04
CA SER A 51 -26.48 -5.86 0.45
C SER A 51 -25.11 -6.51 0.55
N TRP A 52 -25.09 -7.79 0.89
CA TRP A 52 -23.89 -8.62 0.92
C TRP A 52 -23.60 -9.31 -0.42
N LYS A 53 -24.39 -9.03 -1.46
CA LYS A 53 -24.30 -9.68 -2.78
C LYS A 53 -22.90 -9.56 -3.40
N ASN A 54 -22.24 -8.41 -3.29
CA ASN A 54 -20.89 -8.21 -3.82
C ASN A 54 -19.87 -9.14 -3.13
N TYR A 55 -19.99 -9.33 -1.82
CA TYR A 55 -19.13 -10.26 -1.07
C TYR A 55 -19.46 -11.72 -1.41
N GLN A 56 -20.73 -12.08 -1.52
CA GLN A 56 -21.13 -13.43 -1.95
C GLN A 56 -20.59 -13.76 -3.35
N MET A 57 -20.66 -12.80 -4.28
CA MET A 57 -20.06 -12.93 -5.61
C MET A 57 -18.53 -13.08 -5.51
N LEU A 58 -17.87 -12.22 -4.73
CA LEU A 58 -16.41 -12.24 -4.57
C LEU A 58 -15.85 -13.58 -4.06
N PHE A 59 -16.55 -14.25 -3.14
CA PHE A 59 -16.08 -15.48 -2.51
C PHE A 59 -16.61 -16.78 -3.13
N ASN A 60 -17.77 -16.74 -3.80
CA ASN A 60 -18.41 -17.95 -4.33
C ASN A 60 -18.37 -18.05 -5.87
N ASP A 61 -18.05 -16.97 -6.58
CA ASP A 61 -17.97 -17.00 -8.04
C ASP A 61 -16.65 -17.64 -8.50
N PRO A 62 -16.68 -18.78 -9.23
CA PRO A 62 -15.47 -19.45 -9.71
C PRO A 62 -14.69 -18.63 -10.74
N THR A 63 -15.30 -17.63 -11.38
CA THR A 63 -14.62 -16.72 -12.31
C THR A 63 -13.78 -15.66 -11.59
N ILE A 64 -13.99 -15.48 -10.27
CA ILE A 64 -13.27 -14.54 -9.43
C ILE A 64 -12.48 -15.32 -8.38
N PRO A 65 -11.26 -15.81 -8.68
CA PRO A 65 -10.42 -16.54 -7.73
C PRO A 65 -9.77 -15.60 -6.70
N TYR A 66 -10.59 -14.83 -5.98
CA TYR A 66 -10.17 -13.79 -5.04
C TYR A 66 -9.27 -14.30 -3.93
N LEU A 67 -9.60 -15.45 -3.32
CA LEU A 67 -8.78 -16.04 -2.26
C LEU A 67 -7.38 -16.42 -2.76
N THR A 68 -7.27 -16.87 -4.01
CA THR A 68 -5.98 -17.17 -4.64
C THR A 68 -5.17 -15.89 -4.87
N TRP A 69 -5.81 -14.82 -5.38
CA TRP A 69 -5.15 -13.52 -5.53
C TRP A 69 -4.67 -12.98 -4.20
N MET A 70 -5.51 -13.02 -3.16
CA MET A 70 -5.16 -12.56 -1.82
C MET A 70 -3.99 -13.36 -1.24
N LYS A 71 -4.02 -14.70 -1.38
CA LYS A 71 -2.92 -15.57 -0.95
C LYS A 71 -1.62 -15.24 -1.67
N ASN A 72 -1.67 -15.08 -3.00
CA ASN A 72 -0.50 -14.73 -3.80
C ASN A 72 0.07 -13.36 -3.39
N SER A 73 -0.79 -12.35 -3.24
CA SER A 73 -0.38 -11.02 -2.78
C SER A 73 0.24 -11.07 -1.39
N LEU A 74 -0.33 -11.83 -0.45
CA LEU A 74 0.20 -11.95 0.89
C LEU A 74 1.58 -12.63 0.91
N ILE A 75 1.76 -13.71 0.14
CA ILE A 75 3.03 -14.42 0.04
C ILE A 75 4.09 -13.49 -0.58
N ILE A 76 3.79 -12.88 -1.73
CA ILE A 76 4.73 -11.99 -2.43
C ILE A 76 5.10 -10.80 -1.54
N ALA A 77 4.12 -10.11 -0.94
CA ALA A 77 4.38 -8.95 -0.10
C ALA A 77 5.19 -9.31 1.15
N SER A 78 4.88 -10.42 1.82
CA SER A 78 5.60 -10.84 3.03
C SER A 78 7.03 -11.26 2.72
N THR A 79 7.25 -12.04 1.66
CA THR A 79 8.60 -12.44 1.23
C THR A 79 9.41 -11.22 0.80
N ALA A 80 8.84 -10.32 0.00
CA ALA A 80 9.49 -9.10 -0.42
C ALA A 80 9.84 -8.19 0.77
N ALA A 81 8.93 -8.01 1.72
CA ALA A 81 9.17 -7.22 2.93
C ALA A 81 10.30 -7.82 3.78
N LEU A 82 10.27 -9.13 4.02
CA LEU A 82 11.30 -9.81 4.81
C LEU A 82 12.69 -9.66 4.18
N LEU A 83 12.82 -9.98 2.88
CA LEU A 83 14.09 -9.85 2.16
C LEU A 83 14.57 -8.39 2.12
N SER A 84 13.65 -7.46 1.88
CA SER A 84 13.97 -6.03 1.86
C SER A 84 14.47 -5.54 3.20
N VAL A 85 13.85 -5.96 4.31
CA VAL A 85 14.31 -5.60 5.66
C VAL A 85 15.71 -6.16 5.94
N VAL A 86 15.97 -7.43 5.61
CA VAL A 86 17.29 -8.04 5.82
C VAL A 86 18.37 -7.29 5.03
N ILE A 87 18.15 -7.09 3.73
CA ILE A 87 19.11 -6.42 2.84
C ILE A 87 19.30 -4.95 3.23
N SER A 88 18.21 -4.24 3.53
CA SER A 88 18.26 -2.83 3.90
C SER A 88 18.90 -2.63 5.27
N ALA A 89 18.66 -3.51 6.25
CA ALA A 89 19.30 -3.45 7.55
C ALA A 89 20.81 -3.69 7.45
N ALA A 90 21.25 -4.70 6.69
CA ALA A 90 22.67 -4.95 6.44
C ALA A 90 23.34 -3.75 5.74
N SER A 91 22.69 -3.23 4.70
CA SER A 91 23.17 -2.05 3.96
C SER A 91 23.23 -0.81 4.86
N ALA A 92 22.17 -0.55 5.64
CA ALA A 92 22.09 0.56 6.58
C ALA A 92 23.16 0.46 7.68
N PHE A 93 23.48 -0.74 8.15
CA PHE A 93 24.59 -0.94 9.10
C PHE A 93 25.93 -0.55 8.47
N ALA A 94 26.21 -1.01 7.26
CA ALA A 94 27.43 -0.65 6.54
C ALA A 94 27.54 0.87 6.34
N PHE A 95 26.48 1.50 5.83
CA PHE A 95 26.44 2.95 5.61
C PHE A 95 26.39 3.77 6.91
N SER A 96 25.91 3.25 8.03
CA SER A 96 25.87 4.00 9.29
C SER A 96 27.16 3.87 10.10
N ARG A 97 27.69 2.65 10.25
CA ARG A 97 28.78 2.34 11.19
C ARG A 97 30.14 2.16 10.54
N LEU A 98 30.21 1.60 9.33
CA LEU A 98 31.49 1.34 8.68
C LEU A 98 32.05 2.62 8.02
N LYS A 99 33.38 2.71 8.01
CA LYS A 99 34.15 3.73 7.30
C LYS A 99 34.75 3.07 6.06
N PHE A 100 34.25 3.45 4.88
CA PHE A 100 34.75 2.94 3.60
C PHE A 100 34.79 4.08 2.57
N LYS A 101 35.65 3.93 1.56
CA LYS A 101 35.80 4.90 0.47
C LYS A 101 34.55 4.90 -0.40
N GLY A 102 34.01 6.10 -0.72
CA GLY A 102 32.82 6.25 -1.56
C GLY A 102 31.47 6.25 -0.82
N LYS A 103 31.45 6.18 0.51
CA LYS A 103 30.22 6.20 1.35
C LYS A 103 29.24 7.33 1.00
N LYS A 104 29.71 8.57 0.86
CA LYS A 104 28.87 9.74 0.55
C LYS A 104 28.26 9.64 -0.85
N SER A 105 29.09 9.34 -1.85
CA SER A 105 28.66 9.15 -3.24
C SER A 105 27.69 7.97 -3.39
N GLY A 106 27.90 6.88 -2.64
CA GLY A 106 27.02 5.72 -2.64
C GLY A 106 25.60 6.05 -2.16
N ILE A 107 25.47 6.77 -1.04
CA ILE A 107 24.15 7.21 -0.56
C ILE A 107 23.49 8.15 -1.58
N GLN A 108 24.24 9.08 -2.16
CA GLN A 108 23.71 10.00 -3.18
C GLN A 108 23.23 9.24 -4.43
N LEU A 109 23.99 8.26 -4.90
CA LEU A 109 23.60 7.43 -6.04
C LEU A 109 22.32 6.62 -5.75
N LEU A 110 22.21 6.04 -4.56
CA LEU A 110 20.99 5.31 -4.15
C LEU A 110 19.76 6.21 -4.19
N LEU A 111 19.88 7.45 -3.69
CA LEU A 111 18.79 8.43 -3.74
C LEU A 111 18.44 8.82 -5.19
N LEU A 112 19.44 9.05 -6.05
CA LEU A 112 19.22 9.37 -7.46
C LEU A 112 18.49 8.23 -8.20
N ILE A 113 18.85 6.98 -7.93
CA ILE A 113 18.17 5.81 -8.51
C ILE A 113 16.72 5.73 -8.03
N GLN A 114 16.44 6.00 -6.75
CA GLN A 114 15.07 5.97 -6.20
C GLN A 114 14.15 7.06 -6.77
N MET A 115 14.71 8.17 -7.23
CA MET A 115 13.96 9.24 -7.90
C MET A 115 13.60 8.89 -9.35
N PHE A 116 14.16 7.81 -9.92
CA PHE A 116 13.85 7.40 -11.27
C PHE A 116 12.39 6.88 -11.37
N PRO A 117 11.63 7.27 -12.40
CA PRO A 117 10.22 6.87 -12.53
C PRO A 117 10.07 5.36 -12.70
N ALA A 118 9.40 4.70 -11.75
CA ALA A 118 9.23 3.24 -11.74
C ALA A 118 8.53 2.70 -13.01
N ILE A 119 7.62 3.48 -13.60
CA ILE A 119 6.89 3.06 -14.81
C ILE A 119 7.81 2.92 -16.04
N LEU A 120 8.88 3.71 -16.11
CA LEU A 120 9.87 3.60 -17.19
C LEU A 120 10.74 2.35 -17.02
N ALA A 121 10.96 1.91 -15.78
CA ALA A 121 11.69 0.68 -15.49
C ALA A 121 10.88 -0.58 -15.82
N LEU A 122 9.54 -0.49 -15.89
CA LEU A 122 8.68 -1.65 -16.11
C LEU A 122 8.97 -2.35 -17.45
N SER A 123 9.22 -1.61 -18.52
CA SER A 123 9.54 -2.18 -19.84
C SER A 123 10.87 -2.95 -19.82
N ALA A 124 11.88 -2.39 -19.15
CA ALA A 124 13.17 -3.05 -18.97
C ALA A 124 13.06 -4.32 -18.12
N VAL A 125 12.32 -4.25 -17.00
CA VAL A 125 12.07 -5.41 -16.14
C VAL A 125 11.32 -6.52 -16.89
N TYR A 126 10.35 -6.17 -17.73
CA TYR A 126 9.65 -7.14 -18.57
C TYR A 126 10.61 -7.91 -19.49
N VAL A 127 11.47 -7.20 -20.22
CA VAL A 127 12.46 -7.83 -21.10
C VAL A 127 13.44 -8.70 -20.30
N ILE A 128 13.89 -8.25 -19.13
CA ILE A 128 14.75 -9.07 -18.26
C ILE A 128 14.04 -10.36 -17.85
N MET A 129 12.78 -10.28 -17.43
CA MET A 129 12.00 -11.46 -17.02
C MET A 129 11.74 -12.42 -18.17
N GLU A 130 11.46 -11.90 -19.37
CA GLU A 130 11.34 -12.72 -20.59
C GLU A 130 12.64 -13.49 -20.85
N ARG A 131 13.80 -12.83 -20.78
CA ARG A 131 15.10 -13.48 -20.97
C ARG A 131 15.39 -14.54 -19.91
N VAL A 132 15.06 -14.25 -18.65
CA VAL A 132 15.22 -15.20 -17.54
C VAL A 132 14.35 -16.43 -17.77
N ALA A 133 13.08 -16.25 -18.16
CA ALA A 133 12.17 -17.35 -18.44
C ALA A 133 12.63 -18.23 -19.62
N VAL A 134 13.21 -17.64 -20.66
CA VAL A 134 13.78 -18.40 -21.78
C VAL A 134 14.99 -19.24 -21.36
N PHE A 135 15.79 -18.77 -20.39
CA PHE A 135 16.98 -19.47 -19.90
C PHE A 135 16.67 -20.53 -18.82
N ALA A 136 15.72 -20.23 -17.93
CA ALA A 136 15.29 -21.08 -16.84
C ALA A 136 13.74 -21.17 -16.86
N PRO A 137 13.17 -22.09 -17.64
CA PRO A 137 11.72 -22.24 -17.79
C PRO A 137 11.00 -22.67 -16.52
#